data_AF-A0A1Z4QNX9-F1
#
_entry.id   AF-A0A1Z4QNX9-F1
#
_cell.length_a   1.000
_cell.length_b   1.000
_cell.length_c   1.000
_cell.angle_alpha   90.00
_cell.angle_beta   90.00
_cell.angle_gamma   90.00
#
_symmetry.space_group_name_H-M   'P 1'
#
loop_
_entity.id
_entity.type
_entity.pdbx_description
1 polymer ?
#
loop_
_entity_poly.entity_id
_entity_poly.type
_entity_poly.pdbx_seq_one_letter_code
_entity_poly.pdbx_strand_id
1 'polypeptide(L)'
;MAFWFLFLLLLGLATYFMVQLSVAPITRTPVWLMWLVLMTPIFLLSGWALLYGAKQPPPPGLIIWSLLICVPLYWILFQWGRQLPRGTQTQTQALESPFAPPPIVEPVTVRPIEQTEETQLRNCFPWSVYYIENIEYRPQTVICRGHLRTAPSKAYQQIKTNIEAQFGDRFLVNFQEGINGKPFFLLVPNPQAAKAGNTRRDKEVLTRPGLALMLLAVTLVTTTFVGAMLAGVEPKILKSDLTVLFKGLPYSLGLMTILGIHELGHYLTARFYKVRSTLPYFIPIPFFLGTFGAFIQIRSPMPNRKALFDVSVAGPIAGFIVTLPILIWGLAHSDIVSLTTKISTLNPIALNPKDSILLALLSKLVLGSALTSTSAIRLHPVAVAGFLGMIVTAFNLMPVGQLDGGHIVHAMFGQRKAILIGQVARFLLLGVVLIQLQGTPSAIPQYLIWVSILWLIPLVDEPALNDVTELDNGRDILGLLTMALLLLIVLPLPQAIASLLQI
;
A
#
# COMPACT_ATOMS: atom_id res chain seq x y z
N MET A 1 19.94 -25.51 9.77
CA MET A 1 18.95 -26.08 10.70
C MET A 1 18.54 -25.07 11.76
N ALA A 2 19.42 -24.64 12.69
CA ALA A 2 19.07 -23.69 13.76
C ALA A 2 18.45 -22.36 13.26
N PHE A 3 19.01 -21.76 12.20
CA PHE A 3 18.47 -20.54 11.58
C PHE A 3 17.08 -20.73 10.96
N TRP A 4 16.79 -21.92 10.40
CA TRP A 4 15.48 -22.24 9.81
C TRP A 4 14.40 -22.40 10.89
N PHE A 5 14.73 -23.06 12.00
CA PHE A 5 13.82 -23.16 13.15
C PHE A 5 13.58 -21.80 13.82
N LEU A 6 14.61 -20.96 13.94
CA LEU A 6 14.46 -19.59 14.42
C LEU A 6 13.56 -18.76 13.49
N PHE A 7 13.73 -18.91 12.18
CA PHE A 7 12.89 -18.25 11.17
C PHE A 7 11.43 -18.73 11.25
N LEU A 8 11.18 -20.04 11.36
CA LEU A 8 9.83 -20.59 11.55
C LEU A 8 9.17 -20.10 12.84
N LEU A 9 9.95 -19.99 13.92
CA LEU A 9 9.46 -19.49 15.20
C LEU A 9 9.10 -18.01 15.10
N LEU A 10 9.97 -17.18 14.53
CA LEU A 10 9.72 -15.76 14.30
C LEU A 10 8.53 -15.54 13.36
N LEU A 11 8.46 -16.30 12.26
CA LEU A 11 7.37 -16.23 11.29
C LEU A 11 6.05 -16.66 11.92
N GLY A 12 6.04 -17.76 12.68
CA GLY A 12 4.86 -18.24 13.40
C GLY A 12 4.36 -17.24 14.46
N LEU A 13 5.28 -16.61 15.18
CA LEU A 13 4.94 -15.59 16.18
C LEU A 13 4.39 -14.33 15.49
N ALA A 14 5.05 -13.86 14.43
CA ALA A 14 4.61 -12.71 13.64
C ALA A 14 3.23 -12.93 13.01
N THR A 15 2.98 -14.10 12.40
CA THR A 15 1.66 -14.42 11.82
C THR A 15 0.58 -14.56 12.89
N TYR A 16 0.91 -15.10 14.07
CA TYR A 16 -0.04 -15.19 15.18
C TYR A 16 -0.46 -13.80 15.66
N PHE A 17 0.51 -12.92 15.92
CA PHE A 17 0.23 -11.53 16.31
C PHE A 17 -0.52 -10.78 15.22
N MET A 18 -0.18 -11.00 13.95
CA MET A 18 -0.88 -10.40 12.83
C MET A 18 -2.36 -10.82 12.79
N VAL A 19 -2.67 -12.12 12.90
CA VAL A 19 -4.06 -12.61 12.93
C VAL A 19 -4.79 -12.12 14.19
N GLN A 20 -4.10 -12.05 15.32
CA GLN A 20 -4.66 -11.52 16.57
C GLN A 20 -5.02 -10.05 16.47
N LEU A 21 -4.18 -9.22 15.85
CA LEU A 21 -4.42 -7.78 15.72
C LEU A 21 -5.44 -7.45 14.63
N SER A 22 -5.42 -8.18 13.51
CA SER A 22 -6.23 -7.84 12.34
C SER A 22 -7.58 -8.58 12.28
N VAL A 23 -7.65 -9.82 12.77
CA VAL A 23 -8.81 -10.71 12.55
C VAL A 23 -9.61 -10.92 13.83
N ALA A 24 -8.96 -11.02 15.01
CA ALA A 24 -9.64 -11.25 16.28
C ALA A 24 -10.79 -10.26 16.60
N PRO A 25 -10.73 -8.96 16.26
CA PRO A 25 -11.85 -8.05 16.52
C PRO A 25 -13.05 -8.23 15.58
N ILE A 26 -12.92 -9.04 14.50
CA ILE A 26 -13.89 -9.11 13.40
C ILE A 26 -14.51 -10.51 13.26
N THR A 27 -13.94 -11.53 13.92
CA THR A 27 -14.42 -12.92 13.86
C THR A 27 -14.56 -13.57 15.24
N ARG A 28 -15.53 -14.48 15.40
CA ARG A 28 -15.67 -15.41 16.52
C ARG A 28 -14.78 -16.64 16.39
N THR A 29 -14.19 -16.89 15.22
CA THR A 29 -13.28 -18.02 15.08
C THR A 29 -12.05 -17.83 15.94
N PRO A 30 -11.64 -18.85 16.71
CA PRO A 30 -10.48 -18.73 17.57
C PRO A 30 -9.22 -18.46 16.76
N VAL A 31 -8.45 -17.47 17.19
CA VAL A 31 -7.23 -16.98 16.51
C VAL A 31 -6.23 -18.12 16.26
N TRP A 32 -6.08 -19.04 17.22
CA TRP A 32 -5.17 -20.18 17.08
C TRP A 32 -5.55 -21.10 15.92
N LEU A 33 -6.84 -21.25 15.62
CA LEU A 33 -7.32 -22.11 14.52
C LEU A 33 -7.06 -21.46 13.16
N MET A 34 -7.34 -20.16 13.06
CA MET A 34 -7.07 -19.37 11.85
C MET A 34 -5.56 -19.31 11.56
N TRP A 35 -4.75 -19.12 12.61
CA TRP A 35 -3.30 -19.17 12.55
C TRP A 35 -2.78 -20.55 12.13
N LEU A 36 -3.33 -21.62 12.70
CA LEU A 36 -2.94 -23.00 12.37
C LEU A 36 -3.14 -23.26 10.88
N VAL A 37 -4.32 -22.91 10.34
CA VAL A 37 -4.64 -23.09 8.91
C VAL A 37 -3.66 -22.34 8.02
N LEU A 38 -3.29 -21.11 8.40
CA LEU A 38 -2.31 -20.29 7.68
C LEU A 38 -0.90 -20.89 7.73
N MET A 39 -0.51 -21.51 8.85
CA MET A 39 0.81 -22.11 9.03
C MET A 39 0.92 -23.55 8.52
N THR A 40 -0.19 -24.25 8.25
CA THR A 40 -0.21 -25.65 7.77
C THR A 40 0.67 -25.91 6.54
N PRO A 41 0.64 -25.08 5.47
CA PRO A 41 1.52 -25.27 4.32
C PRO A 41 3.00 -25.22 4.70
N ILE A 42 3.36 -24.29 5.59
CA ILE A 42 4.74 -24.10 6.06
C ILE A 42 5.19 -25.28 6.93
N PHE A 43 4.31 -25.80 7.79
CA PHE A 43 4.60 -26.98 8.60
C PHE A 43 4.75 -28.25 7.75
N LEU A 44 3.89 -28.43 6.74
CA LEU A 44 3.98 -29.56 5.80
C LEU A 44 5.29 -29.53 5.00
N LEU A 45 5.68 -28.35 4.50
CA LEU A 45 6.95 -28.15 3.81
C LEU A 45 8.16 -28.38 4.73
N SER A 46 8.08 -27.93 5.98
CA SER A 46 9.15 -28.09 6.97
C SER A 46 9.30 -29.55 7.42
N GLY A 47 8.19 -30.26 7.60
CA GLY A 47 8.18 -31.70 7.89
C GLY A 47 8.78 -32.51 6.76
N TRP A 48 8.46 -32.17 5.51
CA TRP A 48 9.09 -32.79 4.33
C TRP A 48 10.60 -32.58 4.32
N ALA A 49 11.05 -31.34 4.54
CA ALA A 49 12.48 -31.01 4.57
C ALA A 49 13.26 -31.72 5.69
N LEU A 50 12.60 -32.02 6.82
CA LEU A 50 13.18 -32.79 7.93
C LEU A 50 13.28 -34.29 7.63
N LEU A 51 12.28 -34.86 6.96
CA LEU A 51 12.20 -36.30 6.67
C LEU A 51 13.09 -36.72 5.49
N TYR A 52 13.13 -35.92 4.41
CA TYR A 52 13.83 -36.25 3.16
C TYR A 52 15.12 -35.45 2.94
N GLY A 53 15.42 -34.52 3.87
CA GLY A 53 16.60 -33.65 3.82
C GLY A 53 16.45 -32.48 2.83
N ALA A 54 17.15 -31.38 3.11
CA ALA A 54 17.06 -30.13 2.35
C ALA A 54 17.51 -30.18 0.88
N LYS A 55 17.97 -31.35 0.39
CA LYS A 55 18.42 -31.55 -1.00
C LYS A 55 17.32 -32.07 -1.92
N GLN A 56 16.21 -32.59 -1.38
CA GLN A 56 15.07 -33.05 -2.18
C GLN A 56 13.91 -32.05 -2.08
N PRO A 57 13.49 -31.41 -3.18
CA PRO A 57 12.37 -30.49 -3.15
C PRO A 57 11.07 -31.25 -2.82
N PRO A 58 10.17 -30.67 -2.01
CA PRO A 58 8.85 -31.26 -1.77
C PRO A 58 8.08 -31.43 -3.08
N PRO A 59 7.29 -32.52 -3.21
CA PRO A 59 6.53 -32.78 -4.42
C PRO A 59 5.58 -31.61 -4.70
N PRO A 60 5.52 -31.11 -5.94
CA PRO A 60 4.70 -29.94 -6.29
C PRO A 60 3.23 -30.10 -5.88
N GLY A 61 2.70 -31.32 -5.99
CA GLY A 61 1.34 -31.64 -5.55
C GLY A 61 1.09 -31.33 -4.08
N LEU A 62 2.04 -31.60 -3.18
CA LEU A 62 1.88 -31.34 -1.74
C LEU A 62 1.81 -29.84 -1.45
N ILE A 63 2.61 -29.03 -2.15
CA ILE A 63 2.59 -27.57 -2.06
C ILE A 63 1.26 -27.04 -2.58
N ILE A 64 0.87 -27.47 -3.79
CA ILE A 64 -0.33 -27.02 -4.49
C ILE A 64 -1.59 -27.38 -3.72
N TRP A 65 -1.72 -28.64 -3.27
CA TRP A 65 -2.87 -29.09 -2.47
C TRP A 65 -2.94 -28.39 -1.11
N SER A 66 -1.79 -28.16 -0.45
CA SER A 66 -1.78 -27.45 0.83
C SER A 66 -2.29 -26.02 0.69
N LEU A 67 -1.90 -25.29 -0.35
CA LEU A 67 -2.36 -23.92 -0.60
C LEU A 67 -3.81 -23.89 -1.12
N LEU A 68 -4.17 -24.77 -2.05
CA LEU A 68 -5.53 -24.88 -2.59
C LEU A 68 -6.57 -25.23 -1.54
N ILE A 69 -6.20 -25.96 -0.49
CA ILE A 69 -7.12 -26.34 0.59
C ILE A 69 -7.10 -25.30 1.71
N CYS A 70 -5.92 -24.82 2.14
CA CYS A 70 -5.83 -23.92 3.30
C CYS A 70 -6.41 -22.54 3.03
N VAL A 71 -6.28 -21.99 1.82
CA VAL A 71 -6.82 -20.67 1.47
C VAL A 71 -8.36 -20.61 1.54
N PRO A 72 -9.12 -21.51 0.88
CA PRO A 72 -10.58 -21.53 1.02
C PRO A 72 -11.02 -21.95 2.41
N LEU A 73 -10.30 -22.86 3.10
CA LEU A 73 -10.63 -23.24 4.48
C LEU A 73 -10.52 -22.04 5.43
N TYR A 74 -9.46 -21.24 5.31
CA TYR A 74 -9.29 -20.00 6.08
C TYR A 74 -10.43 -19.02 5.80
N TRP A 75 -10.80 -18.86 4.52
CA TRP A 75 -11.90 -18.00 4.11
C TRP A 75 -13.25 -18.45 4.69
N ILE A 76 -13.55 -19.76 4.64
CA ILE A 76 -14.78 -20.34 5.20
C ILE A 76 -14.83 -20.12 6.71
N LEU A 77 -13.73 -20.41 7.42
CA LEU A 77 -13.63 -20.17 8.86
C LEU A 77 -13.83 -18.69 9.19
N PHE A 78 -13.21 -17.78 8.44
CA PHE A 78 -13.40 -16.35 8.61
C PHE A 78 -14.86 -15.93 8.40
N GLN A 79 -15.50 -16.41 7.33
CA GLN A 79 -16.89 -16.07 7.03
C GLN A 79 -17.88 -16.64 8.04
N TRP A 80 -17.67 -17.86 8.51
CA TRP A 80 -18.50 -18.47 9.55
C TRP A 80 -18.38 -17.76 10.90
N GLY A 81 -17.20 -17.25 11.23
CA GLY A 81 -16.99 -16.50 12.48
C GLY A 81 -17.34 -15.01 12.38
N ARG A 82 -17.56 -14.47 11.18
CA ARG A 82 -17.69 -13.02 10.95
C ARG A 82 -18.75 -12.38 11.85
N GLN A 83 -18.34 -11.47 12.72
CA GLN A 83 -19.25 -10.65 13.49
C GLN A 83 -19.64 -9.42 12.66
N LEU A 84 -20.93 -9.28 12.34
CA LEU A 84 -21.48 -7.96 11.99
C LEU A 84 -21.48 -7.10 13.27
N PRO A 85 -21.15 -5.80 13.21
CA PRO A 85 -21.07 -4.96 14.40
C PRO A 85 -22.41 -4.94 15.14
N ARG A 86 -22.50 -5.69 16.25
CA ARG A 86 -23.63 -5.62 17.18
C ARG A 86 -23.28 -4.52 18.17
N GLY A 87 -24.07 -3.44 18.16
CA GLY A 87 -23.92 -2.33 19.09
C GLY A 87 -23.86 -2.83 20.52
N THR A 88 -22.92 -2.26 21.28
CA THR A 88 -22.68 -2.54 22.69
C THR A 88 -23.97 -2.33 23.49
N GLN A 89 -24.64 -3.42 23.86
CA GLN A 89 -25.58 -3.41 24.98
C GLN A 89 -24.79 -3.82 26.22
N THR A 90 -24.52 -2.83 27.06
CA THR A 90 -23.99 -3.01 28.41
C THR A 90 -25.05 -3.76 29.23
N GLN A 91 -24.77 -5.01 29.61
CA GLN A 91 -25.50 -5.69 30.67
C GLN A 91 -24.86 -5.35 32.01
N THR A 92 -25.65 -4.72 32.86
CA THR A 92 -25.41 -4.49 34.29
C THR A 92 -25.20 -5.82 35.02
N GLN A 93 -24.03 -6.01 35.62
CA GLN A 93 -23.88 -6.90 36.76
C GLN A 93 -23.16 -6.14 37.87
N ALA A 94 -23.91 -5.90 38.95
CA ALA A 94 -23.43 -5.37 40.20
C ALA A 94 -22.45 -6.37 40.85
N LEU A 95 -21.29 -5.87 41.27
CA LEU A 95 -20.48 -6.44 42.34
C LEU A 95 -19.75 -5.27 43.01
N GLU A 96 -20.12 -5.02 44.26
CA GLU A 96 -19.54 -4.04 45.16
C GLU A 96 -18.07 -4.37 45.46
N SER A 97 -17.18 -3.39 45.31
CA SER A 97 -16.07 -3.15 46.25
C SER A 97 -15.35 -1.82 45.99
N PRO A 98 -14.75 -1.21 47.03
CA PRO A 98 -14.54 0.23 47.11
C PRO A 98 -13.10 0.60 46.79
N PHE A 99 -12.82 0.99 45.55
CA PHE A 99 -11.62 1.77 45.25
C PHE A 99 -11.98 2.80 44.20
N ALA A 100 -11.91 4.07 44.57
CA ALA A 100 -12.11 5.20 43.68
C ALA A 100 -11.14 5.07 42.48
N PRO A 101 -11.64 4.98 41.23
CA PRO A 101 -10.79 5.20 40.08
C PRO A 101 -10.51 6.71 39.96
N PRO A 102 -9.31 7.13 39.54
CA PRO A 102 -9.06 8.51 39.17
C PRO A 102 -10.02 8.90 38.03
N PRO A 103 -10.34 10.19 37.82
CA PRO A 103 -11.30 10.58 36.80
C PRO A 103 -10.76 10.17 35.43
N ILE A 104 -11.36 9.11 34.89
CA ILE A 104 -11.27 8.77 33.47
C ILE A 104 -11.98 9.93 32.78
N VAL A 105 -11.20 10.84 32.24
CA VAL A 105 -11.71 11.85 31.30
C VAL A 105 -12.19 11.04 30.09
N GLU A 106 -13.49 10.77 30.07
CA GLU A 106 -14.16 10.25 28.88
C GLU A 106 -13.76 11.14 27.68
N PRO A 107 -13.35 10.56 26.54
CA PRO A 107 -13.17 11.38 25.36
C PRO A 107 -14.51 12.03 25.06
N VAL A 108 -14.55 13.37 25.08
CA VAL A 108 -15.76 14.16 24.81
C VAL A 108 -16.32 13.70 23.46
N THR A 109 -17.32 12.82 23.51
CA THR A 109 -18.09 12.42 22.35
C THR A 109 -18.88 13.66 21.95
N VAL A 110 -18.61 14.19 20.76
CA VAL A 110 -19.38 15.32 20.22
C VAL A 110 -20.86 14.97 20.37
N ARG A 111 -21.63 15.85 21.03
CA ARG A 111 -23.06 15.66 21.32
C ARG A 111 -23.79 15.22 20.03
N PRO A 112 -24.43 14.04 20.00
CA PRO A 112 -25.27 13.60 18.88
C PRO A 112 -26.35 14.64 18.59
N ILE A 113 -26.78 14.73 17.32
CA ILE A 113 -27.89 15.61 16.93
C ILE A 113 -29.14 15.18 17.71
N GLU A 114 -29.71 16.10 18.48
CA GLU A 114 -30.95 15.86 19.21
C GLU A 114 -32.15 15.93 18.26
N GLN A 115 -33.26 15.26 18.60
CA GLN A 115 -34.49 15.33 17.79
C GLN A 115 -34.99 16.78 17.60
N THR A 116 -34.65 17.71 18.48
CA THR A 116 -34.95 19.14 18.37
C THR A 116 -34.12 19.86 17.29
N GLU A 117 -32.91 19.37 16.99
CA GLU A 117 -32.03 19.89 15.94
C GLU A 117 -32.38 19.30 14.55
N GLU A 118 -33.28 18.32 14.46
CA GLU A 118 -33.65 17.66 13.19
C GLU A 118 -34.25 18.63 12.17
N THR A 119 -35.10 19.56 12.61
CA THR A 119 -35.71 20.56 11.71
C THR A 119 -34.63 21.47 11.10
N GLN A 120 -33.63 21.87 11.90
CA GLN A 120 -32.50 22.66 11.42
C GLN A 120 -31.64 21.86 10.43
N LEU A 121 -31.42 20.58 10.72
CA LEU A 121 -30.72 19.68 9.81
C LEU A 121 -31.47 19.54 8.48
N ARG A 122 -32.78 19.30 8.50
CA ARG A 122 -33.61 19.20 7.28
C ARG A 122 -33.58 20.49 6.45
N ASN A 123 -33.58 21.65 7.10
CA ASN A 123 -33.47 22.95 6.43
C ASN A 123 -32.12 23.15 5.71
N CYS A 124 -31.07 22.42 6.12
CA CYS A 124 -29.78 22.44 5.41
C CYS A 124 -29.82 21.74 4.05
N PHE A 125 -30.90 21.00 3.72
CA PHE A 125 -31.08 20.25 2.48
C PHE A 125 -32.25 20.81 1.65
N PRO A 126 -32.00 21.78 0.77
CA PRO A 126 -33.04 22.34 -0.08
C PRO A 126 -33.60 21.28 -1.04
N TRP A 127 -34.92 21.27 -1.23
CA TRP A 127 -35.61 20.34 -2.12
C TRP A 127 -35.06 20.36 -3.55
N SER A 128 -34.68 21.54 -4.05
CA SER A 128 -34.11 21.72 -5.39
C SER A 128 -32.73 21.08 -5.57
N VAL A 129 -32.02 20.79 -4.47
CA VAL A 129 -30.64 20.28 -4.47
C VAL A 129 -30.61 18.79 -4.09
N TYR A 130 -31.15 18.45 -2.93
CA TYR A 130 -31.21 17.10 -2.40
C TYR A 130 -32.44 16.93 -1.53
N TYR A 131 -33.35 16.07 -1.96
CA TYR A 131 -34.58 15.79 -1.23
C TYR A 131 -34.35 14.67 -0.22
N ILE A 132 -34.30 14.98 1.07
CA ILE A 132 -34.21 13.98 2.15
C ILE A 132 -35.52 13.22 2.29
N GLU A 133 -35.44 11.89 2.25
CA GLU A 133 -36.55 10.99 2.53
C GLU A 133 -36.50 10.48 3.97
N ASN A 134 -35.32 10.06 4.43
CA ASN A 134 -35.14 9.43 5.71
C ASN A 134 -33.83 9.88 6.37
N ILE A 135 -33.88 10.12 7.68
CA ILE A 135 -32.72 10.43 8.52
C ILE A 135 -32.58 9.29 9.53
N GLU A 136 -31.51 8.53 9.43
CA GLU A 136 -31.20 7.46 10.39
C GLU A 136 -30.13 7.92 11.36
N TYR A 137 -30.47 7.92 12.65
CA TYR A 137 -29.54 8.23 13.72
C TYR A 137 -28.82 6.95 14.16
N ARG A 138 -27.49 6.97 14.10
CA ARG A 138 -26.63 5.96 14.71
C ARG A 138 -25.74 6.61 15.78
N PRO A 139 -25.23 5.84 16.76
CA PRO A 139 -24.57 6.39 17.95
C PRO A 139 -23.42 7.38 17.67
N GLN A 140 -22.78 7.29 16.51
CA GLN A 140 -21.66 8.15 16.11
C GLN A 140 -21.81 8.76 14.72
N THR A 141 -22.97 8.62 14.06
CA THR A 141 -23.16 9.14 12.69
C THR A 141 -24.64 9.39 12.40
N VAL A 142 -24.94 10.45 11.66
CA VAL A 142 -26.28 10.71 11.13
C VAL A 142 -26.29 10.46 9.63
N ILE A 143 -27.15 9.55 9.18
CA ILE A 143 -27.25 9.16 7.77
C ILE A 143 -28.48 9.84 7.17
N CYS A 144 -28.27 10.75 6.24
CA CYS A 144 -29.33 11.44 5.50
C CYS A 144 -29.49 10.79 4.12
N ARG A 145 -30.56 10.01 3.94
CA ARG A 145 -30.90 9.37 2.66
C ARG A 145 -31.97 10.15 1.92
N GLY A 146 -31.87 10.16 0.59
CA GLY A 146 -32.70 10.98 -0.25
C GLY A 146 -32.34 10.88 -1.72
N HIS A 147 -32.90 11.80 -2.50
CA HIS A 147 -32.73 11.88 -3.95
C HIS A 147 -32.00 13.15 -4.36
N LEU A 148 -30.91 12.98 -5.10
CA LEU A 148 -30.12 14.06 -5.67
C LEU A 148 -30.86 14.66 -6.87
N ARG A 149 -30.97 16.00 -6.92
CA ARG A 149 -31.67 16.73 -7.99
C ARG A 149 -30.79 17.66 -8.82
N THR A 150 -29.57 17.92 -8.35
CA THR A 150 -28.56 18.74 -9.04
C THR A 150 -27.26 17.97 -9.24
N ALA A 151 -26.32 18.55 -9.96
CA ALA A 151 -24.97 17.99 -10.09
C ALA A 151 -24.35 17.68 -8.70
N PRO A 152 -23.72 16.50 -8.52
CA PRO A 152 -23.14 16.06 -7.23
C PRO A 152 -22.21 17.08 -6.57
N SER A 153 -21.37 17.75 -7.36
CA SER A 153 -20.41 18.75 -6.89
C SER A 153 -21.09 19.98 -6.28
N LYS A 154 -22.10 20.52 -6.98
CA LYS A 154 -22.89 21.66 -6.52
C LYS A 154 -23.70 21.31 -5.28
N ALA A 155 -24.30 20.11 -5.25
CA ALA A 155 -25.07 19.65 -4.11
C ALA A 155 -24.20 19.53 -2.86
N TYR A 156 -23.04 18.90 -2.99
CA TYR A 156 -22.10 18.75 -1.89
C TYR A 156 -21.64 20.09 -1.32
N GLN A 157 -21.22 21.03 -2.18
CA GLN A 157 -20.78 22.36 -1.73
C GLN A 157 -21.89 23.13 -1.01
N GLN A 158 -23.11 23.15 -1.57
CA GLN A 158 -24.22 23.85 -0.95
C GLN A 158 -24.60 23.26 0.42
N ILE A 159 -24.76 21.95 0.49
CA ILE A 159 -25.14 21.24 1.72
C ILE A 159 -24.06 21.37 2.79
N LYS A 160 -22.79 21.23 2.39
CA LYS A 160 -21.66 21.45 3.28
C LYS A 160 -21.69 22.86 3.88
N THR A 161 -21.90 23.88 3.04
CA THR A 161 -21.94 25.29 3.48
C THR A 161 -23.11 25.55 4.42
N ASN A 162 -24.29 24.98 4.14
CA ASN A 162 -25.47 25.10 4.99
C ASN A 162 -25.24 24.45 6.37
N ILE A 163 -24.63 23.26 6.40
CA ILE A 163 -24.32 22.54 7.64
C ILE A 163 -23.24 23.29 8.44
N GLU A 164 -22.18 23.78 7.79
CA GLU A 164 -21.15 24.58 8.45
C GLU A 164 -21.73 25.89 9.02
N ALA A 165 -22.70 26.52 8.33
CA ALA A 165 -23.37 27.72 8.82
C ALA A 165 -24.26 27.47 10.06
N GLN A 166 -24.92 26.31 10.14
CA GLN A 166 -25.83 25.97 11.25
C GLN A 166 -25.14 25.30 12.43
N PHE A 167 -24.21 24.37 12.15
CA PHE A 167 -23.58 23.51 13.15
C PHE A 167 -22.08 23.79 13.33
N GLY A 168 -21.49 24.72 12.57
CA GLY A 168 -20.06 24.99 12.59
C GLY A 168 -19.22 23.77 12.19
N ASP A 169 -18.01 23.69 12.74
CA ASP A 169 -17.08 22.57 12.48
C ASP A 169 -17.40 21.30 13.29
N ARG A 170 -18.59 21.20 13.91
CA ARG A 170 -19.00 20.05 14.75
C ARG A 170 -19.04 18.74 13.98
N PHE A 171 -19.39 18.79 12.69
CA PHE A 171 -19.58 17.61 11.85
C PHE A 171 -18.75 17.68 10.58
N LEU A 172 -18.14 16.56 10.22
CA LEU A 172 -17.61 16.30 8.89
C LEU A 172 -18.74 15.74 8.02
N VAL A 173 -18.98 16.40 6.88
CA VAL A 173 -20.00 16.00 5.92
C VAL A 173 -19.36 15.09 4.88
N ASN A 174 -19.73 13.81 4.92
CA ASN A 174 -19.34 12.80 3.94
C ASN A 174 -20.47 12.59 2.95
N PHE A 175 -20.16 12.49 1.67
CA PHE A 175 -21.09 12.26 0.58
C PHE A 175 -20.66 11.03 -0.18
N GLN A 176 -21.44 9.96 -0.04
CA GLN A 176 -21.07 8.60 -0.43
C GLN A 176 -22.19 7.94 -1.23
N GLU A 177 -21.85 6.86 -1.94
CA GLU A 177 -22.80 6.09 -2.73
C GLU A 177 -23.29 4.86 -1.93
N GLY A 178 -24.61 4.70 -1.78
CA GLY A 178 -25.26 3.59 -1.08
C GLY A 178 -25.31 2.32 -1.91
N ILE A 179 -25.61 1.16 -1.29
CA ILE A 179 -25.52 -0.19 -1.93
C ILE A 179 -26.30 -0.25 -3.25
N ASN A 180 -27.39 0.49 -3.34
CA ASN A 180 -28.29 0.53 -4.49
C ASN A 180 -27.88 1.58 -5.54
N GLY A 181 -26.66 2.12 -5.46
CA GLY A 181 -26.17 3.22 -6.31
C GLY A 181 -26.73 4.60 -5.98
N LYS A 182 -27.59 4.70 -4.94
CA LYS A 182 -28.20 5.98 -4.53
C LYS A 182 -27.25 6.76 -3.62
N PRO A 183 -26.95 8.04 -3.91
CA PRO A 183 -26.06 8.85 -3.09
C PRO A 183 -26.74 9.28 -1.78
N PHE A 184 -25.98 9.31 -0.69
CA PHE A 184 -26.43 9.72 0.64
C PHE A 184 -25.38 10.56 1.36
N PHE A 185 -25.84 11.39 2.28
CA PHE A 185 -24.98 12.19 3.14
C PHE A 185 -24.82 11.53 4.51
N LEU A 186 -23.62 11.59 5.04
CA LEU A 186 -23.24 11.06 6.34
C LEU A 186 -22.58 12.18 7.13
N LEU A 187 -23.18 12.58 8.24
CA LEU A 187 -22.57 13.51 9.18
C LEU A 187 -21.86 12.70 10.26
N VAL A 188 -20.56 12.90 10.37
CA VAL A 188 -19.71 12.27 11.40
C VAL A 188 -19.20 13.39 12.33
N PRO A 189 -19.26 13.23 13.66
CA PRO A 189 -18.55 14.07 14.60
C PRO A 189 -17.14 14.41 14.12
N ASN A 190 -16.76 15.69 14.12
CA ASN A 190 -15.42 16.10 13.76
C ASN A 190 -14.46 15.87 14.94
N PRO A 191 -13.59 14.84 14.91
CA PRO A 191 -12.66 14.59 16.01
C PRO A 191 -11.63 15.71 16.15
N GLN A 192 -11.39 16.50 15.10
CA GLN A 192 -10.43 17.60 15.13
C GLN A 192 -11.01 18.82 15.85
N ALA A 193 -12.30 19.12 15.65
CA ALA A 193 -12.99 20.18 16.39
C ALA A 193 -13.11 19.83 17.89
N ALA A 194 -13.38 18.56 18.22
CA ALA A 194 -13.40 18.08 19.60
C ALA A 194 -12.03 18.26 20.31
N LYS A 195 -10.93 18.03 19.59
CA LYS A 195 -9.56 18.27 20.10
C LYS A 195 -9.23 19.76 20.24
N ALA A 196 -9.81 20.64 19.41
CA ALA A 196 -9.55 22.08 19.45
C ALA A 196 -10.18 22.78 20.66
N GLY A 197 -11.29 22.27 21.19
CA GLY A 197 -11.97 22.82 22.37
C GLY A 197 -11.21 22.62 23.69
N ASN A 198 -10.43 21.53 23.81
CA ASN A 198 -9.63 21.22 24.99
C ASN A 198 -8.24 21.88 24.92
N THR A 199 -8.17 23.19 25.12
CA THR A 199 -6.93 23.96 25.40
C THR A 199 -5.77 23.90 24.39
N ARG A 200 -5.18 25.08 24.15
CA ARG A 200 -3.86 25.44 23.58
C ARG A 200 -2.65 24.45 23.67
N ARG A 201 -2.73 23.27 24.29
CA ARG A 201 -1.57 22.41 24.61
C ARG A 201 -1.11 21.42 23.54
N ASP A 202 -1.93 21.01 22.57
CA ASP A 202 -1.50 20.07 21.53
C ASP A 202 -1.80 20.56 20.10
N LYS A 203 -1.13 21.64 19.66
CA LYS A 203 -0.93 21.81 18.21
C LYS A 203 -0.04 20.65 17.76
N GLU A 204 -0.66 19.58 17.26
CA GLU A 204 0.05 18.43 16.71
C GLU A 204 1.09 18.93 15.69
N VAL A 205 2.38 18.89 16.07
CA VAL A 205 3.48 19.36 15.23
C VAL A 205 3.68 18.33 14.13
N LEU A 206 3.00 18.55 13.00
CA LEU A 206 3.01 17.67 11.82
C LEU A 206 4.39 17.57 11.17
N THR A 207 5.13 18.68 11.19
CA THR A 207 6.46 18.81 10.59
C THR A 207 7.52 18.74 11.68
N ARG A 208 8.18 17.58 11.83
CA ARG A 208 9.33 17.41 12.72
C ARG A 208 10.62 17.34 11.87
N PRO A 209 11.15 18.49 11.40
CA PRO A 209 12.25 18.49 10.44
C PRO A 209 13.52 17.82 10.99
N GLY A 210 13.81 17.96 12.28
CA GLY A 210 14.96 17.29 12.91
C GLY A 210 14.86 15.77 12.85
N LEU A 211 13.67 15.20 13.10
CA LEU A 211 13.44 13.76 12.97
C LEU A 211 13.55 13.30 11.51
N ALA A 212 12.97 14.06 10.57
CA ALA A 212 13.06 13.74 9.15
C ALA A 212 14.51 13.75 8.65
N LEU A 213 15.30 14.76 9.03
CA LEU A 213 16.72 14.85 8.68
C LEU A 213 17.56 13.76 9.34
N MET A 214 17.28 13.41 10.60
CA MET A 214 17.93 12.29 11.27
C MET A 214 17.66 10.98 10.54
N LEU A 215 16.39 10.68 10.24
CA LEU A 215 16.00 9.47 9.52
C LEU A 215 16.62 9.43 8.13
N LEU A 216 16.61 10.54 7.39
CA LEU A 216 17.29 10.69 6.11
C LEU A 216 18.79 10.33 6.23
N ALA A 217 19.49 10.90 7.22
CA ALA A 217 20.92 10.65 7.42
C ALA A 217 21.21 9.18 7.79
N VAL A 218 20.41 8.59 8.67
CA VAL A 218 20.56 7.17 9.04
C VAL A 218 20.27 6.28 7.84
N THR A 219 19.24 6.59 7.05
CA THR A 219 18.92 5.85 5.83
C THR A 219 20.05 5.94 4.82
N LEU A 220 20.65 7.12 4.63
CA LEU A 220 21.80 7.30 3.74
C LEU A 220 22.97 6.39 4.13
N VAL A 221 23.23 6.23 5.43
CA VAL A 221 24.27 5.33 5.93
C VAL A 221 23.91 3.87 5.63
N THR A 222 22.68 3.44 5.91
CA THR A 222 22.26 2.04 5.69
C THR A 222 22.21 1.68 4.21
N THR A 223 21.72 2.58 3.34
CA THR A 223 21.72 2.38 1.89
C THR A 223 23.11 2.45 1.29
N THR A 224 24.01 3.28 1.81
CA THR A 224 25.42 3.29 1.38
C THR A 224 26.13 1.99 1.75
N PHE A 225 25.87 1.45 2.95
CA PHE A 225 26.39 0.15 3.38
C PHE A 225 25.94 -0.98 2.44
N VAL A 226 24.64 -1.06 2.15
CA VAL A 226 24.11 -2.04 1.19
C VAL A 226 24.67 -1.80 -0.21
N GLY A 227 24.77 -0.55 -0.66
CA GLY A 227 25.35 -0.19 -1.95
C GLY A 227 26.81 -0.65 -2.10
N ALA A 228 27.60 -0.61 -1.03
CA ALA A 228 28.98 -1.09 -1.06
C ALA A 228 29.03 -2.61 -1.24
N MET A 229 28.13 -3.35 -0.59
CA MET A 229 27.99 -4.80 -0.78
C MET A 229 27.58 -5.15 -2.22
N LEU A 230 26.67 -4.37 -2.80
CA LEU A 230 26.25 -4.52 -4.20
C LEU A 230 27.39 -4.23 -5.18
N ALA A 231 28.30 -3.33 -4.83
CA ALA A 231 29.53 -3.06 -5.57
C ALA A 231 30.62 -4.14 -5.37
N GLY A 232 30.33 -5.24 -4.67
CA GLY A 232 31.23 -6.37 -4.47
C GLY A 232 32.22 -6.21 -3.30
N VAL A 233 32.00 -5.25 -2.40
CA VAL A 233 32.87 -5.03 -1.24
C VAL A 233 32.52 -6.02 -0.13
N GLU A 234 33.48 -6.83 0.31
CA GLU A 234 33.27 -7.76 1.42
C GLU A 234 33.19 -7.02 2.79
N PRO A 235 32.33 -7.49 3.73
CA PRO A 235 32.21 -6.89 5.06
C PRO A 235 33.52 -6.85 5.86
N LYS A 236 34.45 -7.77 5.57
CA LYS A 236 35.75 -7.84 6.25
C LYS A 236 36.65 -6.68 5.85
N ILE A 237 36.61 -6.27 4.58
CA ILE A 237 37.40 -5.15 4.03
C ILE A 237 36.86 -3.82 4.59
N LEU A 238 35.55 -3.74 4.81
CA LEU A 238 34.90 -2.57 5.40
C LEU A 238 35.34 -2.29 6.84
N LYS A 239 35.74 -3.34 7.59
CA LYS A 239 36.27 -3.19 8.96
C LYS A 239 37.71 -2.64 8.98
N SER A 240 38.47 -2.88 7.92
CA SER A 240 39.87 -2.44 7.80
C SER A 240 40.01 -1.07 7.13
N ASP A 241 39.12 -0.74 6.19
CA ASP A 241 39.15 0.53 5.47
C ASP A 241 37.74 1.07 5.26
N LEU A 242 37.43 2.13 6.01
CA LEU A 242 36.12 2.80 5.96
C LEU A 242 35.93 3.60 4.66
N THR A 243 36.99 3.92 3.93
CA THR A 243 36.89 4.69 2.68
C THR A 243 36.21 3.89 1.57
N VAL A 244 36.26 2.56 1.65
CA VAL A 244 35.62 1.67 0.68
C VAL A 244 34.09 1.77 0.75
N LEU A 245 33.52 2.26 1.86
CA LEU A 245 32.10 2.54 2.00
C LEU A 245 31.59 3.55 0.96
N PHE A 246 32.43 4.50 0.54
CA PHE A 246 32.06 5.51 -0.47
C PHE A 246 31.75 4.89 -1.85
N LYS A 247 32.18 3.65 -2.13
CA LYS A 247 31.79 2.93 -3.35
C LYS A 247 30.28 2.65 -3.41
N GLY A 248 29.59 2.60 -2.28
CA GLY A 248 28.14 2.43 -2.20
C GLY A 248 27.33 3.72 -2.33
N LEU A 249 27.99 4.88 -2.29
CA LEU A 249 27.33 6.19 -2.28
C LEU A 249 26.54 6.48 -3.58
N PRO A 250 27.03 6.12 -4.79
CA PRO A 250 26.24 6.31 -6.02
C PRO A 250 24.89 5.57 -6.01
N TYR A 251 24.86 4.33 -5.50
CA TYR A 251 23.61 3.58 -5.32
C TYR A 251 22.67 4.28 -4.35
N SER A 252 23.21 4.66 -3.19
CA SER A 252 22.46 5.30 -2.11
C SER A 252 21.83 6.61 -2.57
N LEU A 253 22.60 7.49 -3.22
CA LEU A 253 22.11 8.76 -3.74
C LEU A 253 21.03 8.54 -4.80
N GLY A 254 21.24 7.60 -5.74
CA GLY A 254 20.25 7.27 -6.75
C GLY A 254 18.91 6.82 -6.13
N LEU A 255 18.96 5.85 -5.23
CA LEU A 255 17.76 5.28 -4.61
C LEU A 255 17.04 6.30 -3.72
N MET A 256 17.77 7.03 -2.88
CA MET A 256 17.17 8.04 -2.01
C MET A 256 16.57 9.20 -2.78
N THR A 257 17.18 9.59 -3.91
CA THR A 257 16.62 10.65 -4.77
C THR A 257 15.29 10.21 -5.37
N ILE A 258 15.20 8.96 -5.87
CA ILE A 258 13.96 8.41 -6.43
C ILE A 258 12.85 8.37 -5.37
N LEU A 259 13.12 7.74 -4.21
CA LEU A 259 12.15 7.61 -3.12
C LEU A 259 11.76 8.98 -2.54
N GLY A 260 12.74 9.87 -2.37
CA GLY A 260 12.50 11.21 -1.85
C GLY A 260 11.61 12.05 -2.77
N ILE A 261 11.84 11.99 -4.08
CA ILE A 261 11.02 12.73 -5.05
C ILE A 261 9.63 12.11 -5.18
N HIS A 262 9.51 10.77 -5.09
CA HIS A 262 8.21 10.09 -5.02
C HIS A 262 7.36 10.64 -3.85
N GLU A 263 7.88 10.58 -2.63
CA GLU A 263 7.15 11.07 -1.45
C GLU A 263 6.93 12.60 -1.47
N LEU A 264 7.88 13.34 -2.03
CA LEU A 264 7.73 14.78 -2.21
C LEU A 264 6.59 15.12 -3.19
N GLY A 265 6.37 14.30 -4.22
CA GLY A 265 5.24 14.41 -5.13
C GLY A 265 3.89 14.30 -4.40
N HIS A 266 3.76 13.33 -3.51
CA HIS A 266 2.59 13.21 -2.63
C HIS A 266 2.47 14.42 -1.70
N TYR A 267 3.56 14.81 -1.03
CA TYR A 267 3.57 15.90 -0.06
C TYR A 267 3.15 17.25 -0.67
N LEU A 268 3.74 17.61 -1.81
CA LEU A 268 3.46 18.88 -2.49
C LEU A 268 2.01 18.94 -2.97
N THR A 269 1.50 17.84 -3.52
CA THR A 269 0.12 17.77 -4.00
C THR A 269 -0.89 17.76 -2.85
N ALA A 270 -0.60 17.06 -1.75
CA ALA A 270 -1.42 17.11 -0.53
C ALA A 270 -1.49 18.55 0.01
N ARG A 271 -0.35 19.25 0.03
CA ARG A 271 -0.29 20.67 0.46
C ARG A 271 -1.08 21.58 -0.48
N PHE A 272 -1.03 21.37 -1.79
CA PHE A 272 -1.83 22.10 -2.78
C PHE A 272 -3.33 21.96 -2.49
N TYR A 273 -3.78 20.75 -2.15
CA TYR A 273 -5.16 20.47 -1.76
C TYR A 273 -5.51 20.82 -0.31
N LYS A 274 -4.59 21.45 0.44
CA LYS A 274 -4.74 21.79 1.87
C LYS A 274 -5.02 20.57 2.75
N VAL A 275 -4.58 19.39 2.33
CA VAL A 275 -4.61 18.16 3.11
C VAL A 275 -3.41 18.17 4.05
N ARG A 276 -3.66 17.96 5.34
CA ARG A 276 -2.61 17.94 6.36
C ARG A 276 -1.79 16.66 6.21
N SER A 277 -0.50 16.80 5.95
CA SER A 277 0.45 15.69 5.82
C SER A 277 1.72 15.94 6.62
N THR A 278 2.43 14.86 6.98
CA THR A 278 3.77 14.96 7.57
C THR A 278 4.84 15.22 6.50
N LEU A 279 6.04 15.58 6.94
CA LEU A 279 7.21 15.50 6.06
C LEU A 279 7.49 14.03 5.66
N PRO A 280 8.17 13.78 4.53
CA PRO A 280 8.64 12.46 4.16
C PRO A 280 9.58 11.89 5.22
N TYR A 281 9.25 10.71 5.74
CA TYR A 281 10.10 9.98 6.67
C TYR A 281 10.66 8.74 5.99
N PHE A 282 11.99 8.64 5.93
CA PHE A 282 12.68 7.45 5.44
C PHE A 282 12.74 6.37 6.53
N ILE A 283 12.64 5.11 6.14
CA ILE A 283 12.69 3.97 7.07
C ILE A 283 14.04 3.24 6.90
N PRO A 284 15.05 3.54 7.73
CA PRO A 284 16.38 2.94 7.60
C PRO A 284 16.40 1.48 8.00
N ILE A 285 17.01 0.63 7.18
CA ILE A 285 17.22 -0.80 7.48
C ILE A 285 18.58 -1.25 6.95
N PRO A 286 19.44 -1.89 7.76
CA PRO A 286 20.80 -2.27 7.36
C PRO A 286 20.88 -3.53 6.48
N PHE A 287 19.76 -4.00 5.92
CA PHE A 287 19.65 -5.21 5.10
C PHE A 287 18.66 -4.98 3.95
N PHE A 288 18.46 -5.99 3.10
CA PHE A 288 17.61 -5.91 1.90
C PHE A 288 18.07 -4.80 0.95
N LEU A 289 17.28 -3.74 0.74
CA LEU A 289 17.64 -2.58 -0.12
C LEU A 289 18.36 -1.45 0.63
N GLY A 290 18.62 -1.61 1.93
CA GLY A 290 19.14 -0.54 2.78
C GLY A 290 18.06 0.41 3.33
N THR A 291 16.80 0.20 2.94
CA THR A 291 15.63 0.98 3.36
C THR A 291 14.34 0.18 3.09
N PHE A 292 13.26 0.45 3.85
CA PHE A 292 11.90 0.03 3.47
C PHE A 292 11.17 1.06 2.62
N GLY A 293 11.85 2.14 2.25
CA GLY A 293 11.27 3.23 1.50
C GLY A 293 11.17 4.50 2.33
N ALA A 294 10.32 5.40 1.87
CA ALA A 294 9.89 6.57 2.60
C ALA A 294 8.37 6.62 2.59
N PHE A 295 7.78 7.35 3.52
CA PHE A 295 6.33 7.55 3.55
C PHE A 295 5.99 8.94 4.09
N ILE A 296 4.85 9.46 3.64
CA ILE A 296 4.14 10.56 4.30
C ILE A 296 2.91 10.01 5.04
N GLN A 297 2.52 10.68 6.12
CA GLN A 297 1.28 10.36 6.82
C GLN A 297 0.24 11.44 6.56
N ILE A 298 -0.89 11.05 5.98
CA ILE A 298 -2.07 11.90 5.81
C ILE A 298 -2.83 11.98 7.15
N ARG A 299 -3.15 13.20 7.60
CA ARG A 299 -3.73 13.50 8.93
C ARG A 299 -5.09 14.21 8.85
N SER A 300 -5.64 14.35 7.64
CA SER A 300 -6.98 14.87 7.39
C SER A 300 -7.60 14.12 6.22
N PRO A 301 -8.93 13.90 6.22
CA PRO A 301 -9.62 13.19 5.16
C PRO A 301 -9.48 13.90 3.81
N MET A 302 -9.48 13.13 2.73
CA MET A 302 -9.38 13.67 1.38
C MET A 302 -10.68 14.39 0.99
N PRO A 303 -10.62 15.61 0.44
CA PRO A 303 -11.81 16.44 0.25
C PRO A 303 -12.76 15.92 -0.84
N ASN A 304 -12.21 15.29 -1.89
CA ASN A 304 -12.96 14.71 -3.00
C ASN A 304 -12.09 13.71 -3.77
N ARG A 305 -12.69 12.94 -4.68
CA ARG A 305 -11.98 11.98 -5.54
C ARG A 305 -10.92 12.60 -6.45
N LYS A 306 -11.05 13.87 -6.86
CA LYS A 306 -10.03 14.55 -7.67
C LYS A 306 -8.74 14.78 -6.88
N ALA A 307 -8.86 15.21 -5.63
CA ALA A 307 -7.72 15.35 -4.74
C ALA A 307 -7.10 13.99 -4.42
N LEU A 308 -7.92 12.95 -4.21
CA LEU A 308 -7.44 11.58 -4.00
C LEU A 308 -6.62 11.12 -5.20
N PHE A 309 -7.13 11.31 -6.42
CA PHE A 309 -6.43 10.97 -7.66
C PHE A 309 -5.10 11.72 -7.79
N ASP A 310 -5.13 13.06 -7.70
CA ASP A 310 -3.95 13.90 -7.96
C ASP A 310 -2.83 13.60 -6.95
N VAL A 311 -3.17 13.45 -5.66
CA VAL A 311 -2.17 13.09 -4.64
C VAL A 311 -1.59 11.71 -4.93
N SER A 312 -2.42 10.73 -5.29
CA SER A 312 -1.98 9.35 -5.50
C SER A 312 -1.15 9.18 -6.77
N VAL A 313 -1.44 9.94 -7.84
CA VAL A 313 -0.72 9.85 -9.10
C VAL A 313 0.60 10.64 -9.09
N ALA A 314 0.68 11.72 -8.30
CA ALA A 314 1.83 12.62 -8.29
C ALA A 314 3.13 11.93 -7.84
N GLY A 315 3.07 11.08 -6.82
CA GLY A 315 4.25 10.38 -6.32
C GLY A 315 4.86 9.41 -7.34
N PRO A 316 4.10 8.42 -7.84
CA PRO A 316 4.57 7.48 -8.86
C PRO A 316 5.10 8.16 -10.12
N ILE A 317 4.43 9.20 -10.63
CA ILE A 317 4.90 9.92 -11.81
C ILE A 317 6.22 10.66 -11.52
N ALA A 318 6.31 11.39 -10.40
CA ALA A 318 7.52 12.12 -10.06
C ALA A 318 8.71 11.18 -9.82
N GLY A 319 8.50 10.09 -9.08
CA GLY A 319 9.51 9.05 -8.87
C GLY A 319 9.94 8.38 -10.17
N PHE A 320 9.00 8.08 -11.07
CA PHE A 320 9.29 7.45 -12.36
C PHE A 320 10.09 8.36 -13.29
N ILE A 321 9.72 9.64 -13.40
CA ILE A 321 10.45 10.63 -14.23
C ILE A 321 11.92 10.71 -13.82
N VAL A 322 12.22 10.64 -12.52
CA VAL A 322 13.58 10.65 -11.99
C VAL A 322 14.28 9.31 -12.17
N THR A 323 13.53 8.22 -12.09
CA THR A 323 14.04 6.86 -12.29
C THR A 323 14.62 6.68 -13.69
N LEU A 324 13.96 7.22 -14.72
CA LEU A 324 14.39 7.08 -16.12
C LEU A 324 15.84 7.54 -16.39
N PRO A 325 16.25 8.80 -16.11
CA PRO A 325 17.62 9.25 -16.36
C PRO A 325 18.65 8.50 -15.51
N ILE A 326 18.33 8.18 -14.26
CA ILE A 326 19.22 7.41 -13.37
C ILE A 326 19.46 6.01 -13.94
N LEU A 327 18.39 5.35 -14.37
CA LEU A 327 18.47 4.02 -14.97
C LEU A 327 19.22 4.04 -16.31
N ILE A 328 18.90 4.98 -17.20
CA ILE A 328 19.57 5.14 -18.50
C ILE A 328 21.07 5.35 -18.31
N TRP A 329 21.45 6.28 -17.42
CA TRP A 329 22.86 6.54 -17.12
C TRP A 329 23.55 5.31 -16.52
N GLY A 330 22.89 4.63 -15.58
CA GLY A 330 23.41 3.40 -14.98
C GLY A 330 23.59 2.27 -16.00
N LEU A 331 22.64 2.09 -16.92
CA LEU A 331 22.70 1.08 -17.98
C LEU A 331 23.87 1.33 -18.92
N ALA A 332 24.16 2.59 -19.25
CA ALA A 332 25.29 2.97 -20.08
C ALA A 332 26.66 2.64 -19.44
N HIS A 333 26.70 2.48 -18.11
CA HIS A 333 27.90 2.11 -17.35
C HIS A 333 27.86 0.66 -16.84
N SER A 334 26.90 -0.13 -17.33
CA SER A 334 26.75 -1.54 -16.95
C SER A 334 27.52 -2.46 -17.90
N ASP A 335 27.98 -3.61 -17.40
CA ASP A 335 28.72 -4.58 -18.19
C ASP A 335 27.80 -5.65 -18.77
N ILE A 336 28.11 -6.12 -19.97
CA ILE A 336 27.37 -7.22 -20.62
C ILE A 336 28.06 -8.54 -20.29
N VAL A 337 27.31 -9.50 -19.78
CA VAL A 337 27.80 -10.83 -19.36
C VAL A 337 26.95 -11.92 -20.00
N SER A 338 27.48 -13.15 -20.15
CA SER A 338 26.70 -14.25 -20.71
C SER A 338 25.65 -14.79 -19.72
N LEU A 339 24.45 -15.16 -20.19
CA LEU A 339 23.44 -15.85 -19.39
C LEU A 339 24.02 -17.16 -18.83
N THR A 340 24.38 -17.19 -17.55
CA THR A 340 24.80 -18.43 -16.86
C THR A 340 23.65 -18.90 -15.95
N THR A 341 23.43 -20.21 -15.83
CA THR A 341 22.22 -20.86 -15.26
C THR A 341 21.95 -20.63 -13.76
N LYS A 342 22.67 -19.75 -13.06
CA LYS A 342 22.48 -19.43 -11.63
C LYS A 342 22.06 -17.98 -11.39
N ILE A 343 21.08 -17.50 -12.17
CA ILE A 343 20.56 -16.14 -12.04
C ILE A 343 19.28 -16.18 -11.19
N SER A 344 19.28 -15.44 -10.09
CA SER A 344 18.10 -15.22 -9.25
C SER A 344 17.83 -13.73 -9.24
N THR A 345 16.59 -13.32 -9.48
CA THR A 345 16.13 -11.91 -9.56
C THR A 345 16.36 -11.12 -8.26
N LEU A 346 16.72 -11.80 -7.17
CA LEU A 346 17.14 -11.21 -5.89
C LEU A 346 18.66 -10.93 -5.81
N ASN A 347 19.42 -11.28 -6.85
CA ASN A 347 20.83 -10.93 -7.00
C ASN A 347 20.96 -9.91 -8.16
N PRO A 348 21.03 -8.60 -7.88
CA PRO A 348 21.00 -7.53 -8.89
C PRO A 348 22.23 -7.47 -9.81
N ILE A 349 23.11 -8.48 -9.75
CA ILE A 349 24.41 -8.54 -10.43
C ILE A 349 24.29 -9.22 -11.82
N ALA A 350 23.16 -9.86 -12.14
CA ALA A 350 22.87 -10.33 -13.50
C ALA A 350 21.36 -10.31 -13.75
N LEU A 351 20.88 -9.28 -14.46
CA LEU A 351 19.47 -9.10 -14.75
C LEU A 351 19.15 -9.57 -16.17
N ASN A 352 18.06 -10.33 -16.33
CA ASN A 352 17.52 -10.64 -17.65
C ASN A 352 16.61 -9.48 -18.08
N PRO A 353 16.98 -8.71 -19.12
CA PRO A 353 16.19 -7.57 -19.55
C PRO A 353 14.78 -7.96 -20.02
N LYS A 354 14.55 -9.22 -20.41
CA LYS A 354 13.26 -9.74 -20.89
C LYS A 354 12.20 -9.86 -19.80
N ASP A 355 12.57 -9.76 -18.53
CA ASP A 355 11.64 -9.92 -17.41
C ASP A 355 10.66 -8.72 -17.30
N SER A 356 10.95 -7.61 -17.99
CA SER A 356 10.11 -6.41 -18.04
C SER A 356 10.17 -5.76 -19.43
N ILE A 357 9.01 -5.42 -20.02
CA ILE A 357 8.94 -4.73 -21.32
C ILE A 357 9.71 -3.42 -21.27
N LEU A 358 9.48 -2.58 -20.25
CA LEU A 358 10.13 -1.28 -20.14
C LEU A 358 11.65 -1.42 -20.00
N LEU A 359 12.10 -2.34 -19.14
CA LEU A 359 13.53 -2.59 -18.96
C LEU A 359 14.18 -3.07 -20.25
N ALA A 360 13.55 -3.98 -21.00
CA ALA A 360 14.06 -4.45 -22.27
C ALA A 360 14.21 -3.32 -23.29
N LEU A 361 13.20 -2.46 -23.40
CA LEU A 361 13.22 -1.31 -24.30
C LEU A 361 14.33 -0.32 -23.93
N LEU A 362 14.45 0.04 -22.64
CA LEU A 362 15.50 0.95 -22.17
C LEU A 362 16.90 0.34 -22.34
N SER A 363 17.05 -0.96 -22.02
CA SER A 363 18.32 -1.67 -22.19
C SER A 363 18.73 -1.72 -23.66
N LYS A 364 17.79 -1.99 -24.58
CA LYS A 364 18.06 -2.00 -26.02
C LYS A 364 18.39 -0.61 -26.56
N LEU A 365 17.69 0.42 -26.09
CA LEU A 365 17.93 1.80 -26.48
C LEU A 365 19.36 2.24 -26.11
N VAL A 366 19.84 1.82 -24.93
CA VAL A 366 21.15 2.23 -24.41
C VAL A 366 22.30 1.36 -24.92
N LEU A 367 22.13 0.03 -24.90
CA LEU A 367 23.20 -0.94 -25.22
C LEU A 367 23.19 -1.41 -26.68
N GLY A 368 22.13 -1.11 -27.44
CA GLY A 368 22.06 -1.32 -28.88
C GLY A 368 22.30 -2.77 -29.32
N SER A 369 23.23 -2.94 -30.27
CA SER A 369 23.58 -4.25 -30.85
C SER A 369 24.40 -5.14 -29.91
N ALA A 370 24.95 -4.58 -28.82
CA ALA A 370 25.70 -5.36 -27.86
C ALA A 370 24.80 -6.29 -27.02
N LEU A 371 23.50 -5.95 -26.92
CA LEU A 371 22.49 -6.78 -26.28
C LEU A 371 21.96 -7.83 -27.28
N THR A 372 22.35 -9.09 -27.06
CA THR A 372 21.93 -10.26 -27.84
C THR A 372 21.09 -11.23 -27.00
N SER A 373 20.54 -12.26 -27.62
CA SER A 373 19.60 -13.19 -26.96
C SER A 373 20.18 -14.09 -25.88
N THR A 374 21.50 -14.17 -25.81
CA THR A 374 22.26 -14.92 -24.80
C THR A 374 22.96 -14.00 -23.80
N SER A 375 22.71 -12.68 -23.88
CA SER A 375 23.35 -11.68 -23.02
C SER A 375 22.48 -11.30 -21.82
N ALA A 376 23.13 -11.18 -20.66
CA ALA A 376 22.59 -10.64 -19.43
C ALA A 376 23.36 -9.37 -19.07
N ILE A 377 22.78 -8.52 -18.23
CA ILE A 377 23.39 -7.26 -17.84
C ILE A 377 23.84 -7.34 -16.40
N ARG A 378 25.14 -7.11 -16.16
CA ARG A 378 25.67 -6.84 -14.83
C ARG A 378 25.50 -5.36 -14.55
N LEU A 379 24.49 -5.04 -13.75
CA LEU A 379 24.11 -3.66 -13.50
C LEU A 379 25.16 -2.92 -12.67
N HIS A 380 25.50 -1.72 -13.12
CA HIS A 380 26.19 -0.74 -12.30
C HIS A 380 25.33 -0.42 -11.06
N PRO A 381 25.90 -0.11 -9.87
CA PRO A 381 25.12 0.21 -8.67
C PRO A 381 24.06 1.30 -8.87
N VAL A 382 24.31 2.28 -9.75
CA VAL A 382 23.31 3.31 -10.11
C VAL A 382 22.17 2.74 -10.96
N ALA A 383 22.45 1.81 -11.88
CA ALA A 383 21.40 1.09 -12.61
C ALA A 383 20.55 0.22 -11.68
N VAL A 384 21.17 -0.39 -10.66
CA VAL A 384 20.41 -1.12 -9.64
C VAL A 384 19.45 -0.19 -8.91
N ALA A 385 19.88 1.02 -8.53
CA ALA A 385 19.01 2.02 -7.92
C ALA A 385 17.83 2.41 -8.85
N GLY A 386 18.10 2.64 -10.14
CA GLY A 386 17.05 2.91 -11.14
C GLY A 386 16.08 1.72 -11.33
N PHE A 387 16.60 0.50 -11.39
CA PHE A 387 15.78 -0.70 -11.51
C PHE A 387 14.87 -0.89 -10.29
N LEU A 388 15.40 -0.68 -9.08
CA LEU A 388 14.62 -0.69 -7.85
C LEU A 388 13.58 0.45 -7.84
N GLY A 389 13.91 1.62 -8.39
CA GLY A 389 12.95 2.70 -8.60
C GLY A 389 11.73 2.25 -9.41
N MET A 390 11.96 1.57 -10.53
CA MET A 390 10.86 1.01 -11.34
C MET A 390 10.03 -0.01 -10.57
N ILE A 391 10.69 -0.90 -9.81
CA ILE A 391 10.03 -1.90 -8.96
C ILE A 391 9.14 -1.21 -7.91
N VAL A 392 9.65 -0.17 -7.24
CA VAL A 392 8.88 0.59 -6.24
C VAL A 392 7.70 1.31 -6.88
N THR A 393 7.89 1.97 -8.02
CA THR A 393 6.81 2.60 -8.78
C THR A 393 5.74 1.56 -9.16
N ALA A 394 6.13 0.40 -9.70
CA ALA A 394 5.19 -0.65 -10.06
C ALA A 394 4.46 -1.20 -8.83
N PHE A 395 5.14 -1.40 -7.71
CA PHE A 395 4.50 -1.88 -6.49
C PHE A 395 3.44 -0.89 -6.00
N ASN A 396 3.78 0.39 -5.94
CA ASN A 396 2.85 1.44 -5.52
C ASN A 396 1.70 1.62 -6.50
N LEU A 397 1.91 1.42 -7.80
CA LEU A 397 0.84 1.49 -8.81
C LEU A 397 -0.07 0.25 -8.86
N MET A 398 0.21 -0.81 -8.09
CA MET A 398 -0.69 -1.96 -8.03
C MET A 398 -2.09 -1.52 -7.57
N PRO A 399 -3.16 -1.92 -8.27
CA PRO A 399 -4.51 -1.41 -8.04
C PRO A 399 -5.16 -2.09 -6.83
N VAL A 400 -4.55 -1.97 -5.64
CA VAL A 400 -4.88 -2.77 -4.46
C VAL A 400 -4.87 -1.91 -3.20
N GLY A 401 -6.04 -1.73 -2.58
CA GLY A 401 -6.16 -1.20 -1.22
C GLY A 401 -5.57 0.20 -1.06
N GLN A 402 -4.71 0.36 -0.05
CA GLN A 402 -4.08 1.62 0.33
C GLN A 402 -2.84 2.01 -0.50
N LEU A 403 -2.49 1.22 -1.52
CA LEU A 403 -1.42 1.59 -2.44
C LEU A 403 -1.89 2.73 -3.35
N ASP A 404 -0.94 3.49 -3.91
CA ASP A 404 -1.24 4.62 -4.81
C ASP A 404 -2.15 4.20 -5.97
N GLY A 405 -1.89 3.04 -6.58
CA GLY A 405 -2.73 2.46 -7.63
C GLY A 405 -4.14 2.10 -7.16
N GLY A 406 -4.29 1.66 -5.91
CA GLY A 406 -5.58 1.42 -5.28
C GLY A 406 -6.40 2.70 -5.16
N HIS A 407 -5.78 3.78 -4.69
CA HIS A 407 -6.39 5.11 -4.61
C HIS A 407 -6.68 5.71 -5.99
N ILE A 408 -5.83 5.48 -7.00
CA ILE A 408 -6.08 5.91 -8.39
C ILE A 408 -7.35 5.22 -8.92
N VAL A 409 -7.45 3.90 -8.76
CA VAL A 409 -8.61 3.13 -9.22
C VAL A 409 -9.87 3.47 -8.43
N HIS A 410 -9.76 3.70 -7.11
CA HIS A 410 -10.86 4.23 -6.30
C HIS A 410 -11.31 5.56 -6.84
N ALA A 411 -10.39 6.50 -7.03
CA ALA A 411 -10.72 7.81 -7.53
C ALA A 411 -11.41 7.72 -8.91
N MET A 412 -10.97 6.88 -9.84
CA MET A 412 -11.60 6.74 -11.16
C MET A 412 -12.97 6.07 -11.12
N PHE A 413 -13.13 4.95 -10.38
CA PHE A 413 -14.29 4.07 -10.51
C PHE A 413 -15.20 4.03 -9.28
N GLY A 414 -14.82 4.70 -8.19
CA GLY A 414 -15.46 4.62 -6.88
C GLY A 414 -15.01 3.41 -6.07
N GLN A 415 -15.26 3.48 -4.76
CA GLN A 415 -14.73 2.51 -3.78
C GLN A 415 -15.11 1.06 -4.10
N ARG A 416 -16.35 0.80 -4.53
CA ARG A 416 -16.81 -0.58 -4.79
C ARG A 416 -16.10 -1.25 -5.94
N LYS A 417 -16.01 -0.54 -7.07
CA LYS A 417 -15.35 -1.06 -8.27
C LYS A 417 -13.85 -1.22 -8.01
N ALA A 418 -13.24 -0.33 -7.23
CA ALA A 418 -11.85 -0.46 -6.82
C ALA A 418 -11.57 -1.69 -5.96
N ILE A 419 -12.47 -2.02 -5.02
CA ILE A 419 -12.35 -3.27 -4.25
C ILE A 419 -12.39 -4.49 -5.19
N LEU A 420 -13.32 -4.52 -6.15
CA LEU A 420 -13.41 -5.61 -7.13
C LEU A 420 -12.14 -5.70 -7.98
N ILE A 421 -11.66 -4.58 -8.52
CA ILE A 421 -10.43 -4.52 -9.34
C ILE A 421 -9.23 -4.99 -8.52
N GLY A 422 -9.12 -4.60 -7.25
CA GLY A 422 -8.06 -5.05 -6.37
C GLY A 422 -8.10 -6.54 -6.03
N GLN A 423 -9.30 -7.13 -5.90
CA GLN A 423 -9.44 -8.58 -5.77
C GLN A 423 -8.95 -9.29 -7.04
N VAL A 424 -9.42 -8.84 -8.20
CA VAL A 424 -9.02 -9.41 -9.50
C VAL A 424 -7.50 -9.31 -9.67
N ALA A 425 -6.88 -8.17 -9.37
CA ALA A 425 -5.43 -7.98 -9.46
C ALA A 425 -4.65 -8.96 -8.54
N ARG A 426 -5.11 -9.18 -7.31
CA ARG A 426 -4.50 -10.17 -6.39
C ARG A 426 -4.56 -11.59 -6.94
N PHE A 427 -5.72 -11.99 -7.46
CA PHE A 427 -5.90 -13.34 -8.02
C PHE A 427 -5.13 -13.53 -9.33
N LEU A 428 -5.05 -12.50 -10.18
CA LEU A 428 -4.23 -12.54 -11.39
C LEU A 428 -2.75 -12.72 -11.05
N LEU A 429 -2.23 -11.93 -10.10
CA LEU A 429 -0.82 -12.08 -9.69
C LEU A 429 -0.55 -13.43 -9.04
N LEU A 430 -1.49 -13.94 -8.23
CA LEU A 430 -1.43 -15.29 -7.69
C LEU A 430 -1.39 -16.34 -8.81
N GLY A 431 -2.23 -16.19 -9.84
CA GLY A 431 -2.24 -17.04 -11.03
C GLY A 431 -0.89 -17.07 -11.75
N VAL A 432 -0.26 -15.90 -11.92
CA VAL A 432 1.10 -15.80 -12.49
C VAL A 432 2.12 -16.57 -11.64
N VAL A 433 2.09 -16.42 -10.32
CA VAL A 433 2.98 -17.16 -9.41
C VAL A 433 2.75 -18.67 -9.51
N LEU A 434 1.50 -19.13 -9.57
CA LEU A 434 1.16 -20.55 -9.70
C LEU A 434 1.66 -21.15 -11.02
N ILE A 435 1.59 -20.40 -12.13
CA ILE A 435 2.13 -20.84 -13.43
C ILE A 435 3.67 -20.92 -13.36
N GLN A 436 4.33 -19.93 -12.76
CA GLN A 436 5.80 -19.93 -12.61
C GLN A 436 6.30 -21.10 -11.75
N LEU A 437 5.53 -21.49 -10.73
CA LEU A 437 5.85 -22.63 -9.87
C LEU A 437 5.82 -23.98 -10.62
N GLN A 438 5.10 -24.08 -11.74
CA GLN A 438 5.06 -25.29 -12.56
C GLN A 438 6.27 -25.42 -13.50
N GLY A 439 6.90 -24.30 -13.89
CA GLY A 439 7.97 -24.27 -14.90
C GLY A 439 9.39 -24.41 -14.36
N THR A 440 9.68 -23.95 -13.14
CA THR A 440 11.05 -23.94 -12.58
C THR A 440 11.09 -24.36 -11.10
N PRO A 441 11.45 -25.62 -10.77
CA PRO A 441 11.38 -26.17 -9.40
C PRO A 441 12.37 -25.59 -8.38
N SER A 442 13.36 -24.81 -8.80
CA SER A 442 14.52 -24.41 -7.97
C SER A 442 14.64 -22.91 -7.71
N ALA A 443 13.71 -22.08 -8.19
CA ALA A 443 13.72 -20.63 -7.96
C ALA A 443 12.48 -20.18 -7.18
N ILE A 444 12.67 -19.32 -6.19
CA ILE A 444 11.56 -18.60 -5.54
C ILE A 444 10.89 -17.76 -6.63
N PRO A 445 9.57 -17.89 -6.87
CA PRO A 445 8.89 -17.09 -7.87
C PRO A 445 9.08 -15.60 -7.58
N GLN A 446 9.44 -14.83 -8.60
CA GLN A 446 9.77 -13.41 -8.50
C GLN A 446 8.67 -12.59 -7.80
N TYR A 447 7.41 -12.96 -8.02
CA TYR A 447 6.24 -12.26 -7.49
C TYR A 447 5.69 -12.85 -6.18
N LEU A 448 6.32 -13.88 -5.59
CA LEU A 448 5.81 -14.52 -4.37
C LEU A 448 5.75 -13.53 -3.19
N ILE A 449 6.80 -12.72 -3.02
CA ILE A 449 6.86 -11.69 -1.98
C ILE A 449 5.76 -10.65 -2.20
N TRP A 450 5.54 -10.24 -3.45
CA TRP A 450 4.51 -9.28 -3.82
C TRP A 450 3.11 -9.80 -3.49
N VAL A 451 2.79 -11.02 -3.92
CA VAL A 451 1.52 -11.67 -3.57
C VAL A 451 1.35 -11.71 -2.06
N SER A 452 2.38 -12.13 -1.33
CA SER A 452 2.32 -12.21 0.13
C SER A 452 1.96 -10.87 0.75
N ILE A 453 2.63 -9.78 0.38
CA ILE A 453 2.35 -8.44 0.91
C ILE A 453 0.95 -7.96 0.50
N LEU A 454 0.58 -8.11 -0.77
CA LEU A 454 -0.72 -7.63 -1.28
C LEU A 454 -1.89 -8.31 -0.59
N TRP A 455 -1.77 -9.58 -0.22
CA TRP A 455 -2.83 -10.29 0.51
C TRP A 455 -3.00 -9.80 1.96
N LEU A 456 -1.95 -9.24 2.57
CA LEU A 456 -2.00 -8.67 3.92
C LEU A 456 -2.63 -7.28 3.96
N ILE A 457 -2.54 -6.52 2.86
CA ILE A 457 -3.11 -5.17 2.77
C ILE A 457 -4.65 -5.28 2.73
N PRO A 458 -5.41 -4.45 3.47
CA PRO A 458 -6.86 -4.37 3.31
C PRO A 458 -7.26 -3.78 1.95
N LEU A 459 -8.36 -4.26 1.35
CA LEU A 459 -8.89 -3.71 0.09
C LEU A 459 -9.77 -2.48 0.28
N VAL A 460 -10.34 -2.33 1.48
CA VAL A 460 -11.22 -1.21 1.81
C VAL A 460 -10.34 -0.07 2.32
N ASP A 461 -10.44 1.07 1.65
CA ASP A 461 -9.80 2.32 2.06
C ASP A 461 -10.81 3.35 2.59
N GLU A 462 -10.34 4.40 3.26
CA GLU A 462 -11.16 5.49 3.75
C GLU A 462 -11.71 6.35 2.57
N PRO A 463 -13.03 6.47 2.42
CA PRO A 463 -13.60 7.24 1.32
C PRO A 463 -13.34 8.73 1.48
N ALA A 464 -13.24 9.44 0.35
CA ALA A 464 -13.16 10.90 0.35
C ALA A 464 -14.46 11.52 0.93
N LEU A 465 -14.36 12.74 1.45
CA LEU A 465 -15.52 13.49 1.95
C LEU A 465 -16.59 13.67 0.85
N ASN A 466 -16.18 13.79 -0.41
CA ASN A 466 -17.06 13.73 -1.56
C ASN A 466 -16.60 12.62 -2.52
N ASP A 467 -17.18 11.44 -2.34
CA ASP A 467 -16.87 10.22 -3.09
C ASP A 467 -17.82 9.98 -4.29
N VAL A 468 -18.88 10.78 -4.42
CA VAL A 468 -19.87 10.66 -5.50
C VAL A 468 -19.43 11.43 -6.75
N THR A 469 -18.68 12.53 -6.58
CA THR A 469 -18.27 13.36 -7.72
C THR A 469 -17.18 12.67 -8.55
N GLU A 470 -17.48 12.48 -9.83
CA GLU A 470 -16.57 11.86 -10.79
C GLU A 470 -15.38 12.76 -11.17
N LEU A 471 -14.38 12.13 -11.80
CA LEU A 471 -13.21 12.79 -12.37
C LEU A 471 -13.57 13.47 -13.68
N ASP A 472 -12.67 14.32 -14.15
CA ASP A 472 -12.68 14.83 -15.52
C ASP A 472 -11.88 13.91 -16.44
N ASN A 473 -12.25 13.92 -17.73
CA ASN A 473 -11.69 13.06 -18.76
C ASN A 473 -10.14 13.07 -18.82
N GLY A 474 -9.50 14.21 -18.51
CA GLY A 474 -8.04 14.32 -18.50
C GLY A 474 -7.38 13.45 -17.41
N ARG A 475 -7.97 13.45 -16.21
CA ARG A 475 -7.51 12.60 -15.10
C ARG A 475 -7.78 11.12 -15.39
N ASP A 476 -8.91 10.79 -16.00
CA ASP A 476 -9.19 9.40 -16.39
C ASP A 476 -8.16 8.86 -17.40
N ILE A 477 -7.80 9.66 -18.41
CA ILE A 477 -6.74 9.31 -19.36
C ILE A 477 -5.41 9.13 -18.63
N LEU A 478 -5.05 10.04 -17.73
CA LEU A 478 -3.80 9.94 -16.97
C LEU A 478 -3.79 8.67 -16.09
N GLY A 479 -4.92 8.33 -15.47
CA GLY A 479 -5.07 7.12 -14.68
C GLY A 479 -4.86 5.86 -15.53
N LEU A 480 -5.47 5.79 -16.71
CA LEU A 480 -5.24 4.71 -17.67
C LEU A 480 -3.77 4.63 -18.11
N LEU A 481 -3.11 5.75 -18.36
CA LEU A 481 -1.68 5.79 -18.69
C LEU A 481 -0.81 5.26 -17.54
N THR A 482 -1.13 5.55 -16.28
CA THR A 482 -0.41 4.99 -15.14
C THR A 482 -0.63 3.49 -14.96
N MET A 483 -1.84 2.99 -15.24
CA MET A 483 -2.12 1.56 -15.26
C MET A 483 -1.39 0.86 -16.42
N ALA A 484 -1.29 1.51 -17.59
CA ALA A 484 -0.48 1.02 -18.69
C ALA A 484 1.01 0.98 -18.30
N LEU A 485 1.53 2.02 -17.65
CA LEU A 485 2.90 2.06 -17.15
C LEU A 485 3.19 0.89 -16.19
N LEU A 486 2.28 0.58 -15.27
CA LEU A 486 2.38 -0.61 -14.41
C LEU A 486 2.57 -1.89 -15.24
N LEU A 487 1.72 -2.08 -16.26
CA LEU A 487 1.80 -3.27 -17.12
C LEU A 487 3.12 -3.32 -17.90
N LEU A 488 3.63 -2.19 -18.38
CA LEU A 488 4.94 -2.13 -19.05
C LEU A 488 6.09 -2.51 -18.11
N ILE A 489 6.00 -2.20 -16.82
CA ILE A 489 7.05 -2.54 -15.85
C ILE A 489 6.94 -4.02 -15.44
N VAL A 490 5.74 -4.53 -15.18
CA VAL A 490 5.53 -5.85 -14.58
C VAL A 490 5.51 -6.98 -15.62
N LEU A 491 5.00 -6.73 -16.83
CA LEU A 491 4.87 -7.80 -17.81
C LEU A 491 6.21 -8.12 -18.48
N PRO A 492 6.52 -9.42 -18.67
CA PRO A 492 7.70 -9.83 -19.42
C PRO A 492 7.54 -9.48 -20.91
N LEU A 493 8.66 -9.33 -21.60
CA LEU A 493 8.69 -8.99 -23.02
C LEU A 493 8.06 -10.11 -23.87
N PRO A 494 7.02 -9.82 -24.68
CA PRO A 494 6.45 -10.78 -25.60
C PRO A 494 7.49 -11.27 -26.62
N GLN A 495 7.47 -12.57 -26.95
CA GLN A 495 8.43 -13.19 -27.88
C GLN A 495 8.46 -12.50 -29.26
N ALA A 496 7.32 -12.02 -29.76
CA ALA A 496 7.25 -11.31 -31.04
C ALA A 496 7.99 -9.97 -31.04
N ILE A 497 8.00 -9.27 -29.89
CA ILE A 497 8.75 -8.01 -29.74
C ILE A 497 10.24 -8.32 -29.49
N ALA A 498 10.51 -9.38 -28.72
CA ALA A 498 11.86 -9.88 -28.48
C ALA A 498 12.60 -10.22 -29.79
N SER A 499 11.93 -10.94 -30.71
CA SER A 499 12.49 -11.27 -32.02
C SER A 499 12.71 -10.03 -32.90
N LEU A 500 11.76 -9.09 -32.90
CA LEU A 500 11.89 -7.82 -33.62
C LEU A 500 13.08 -6.99 -33.12
N LEU A 501 13.30 -6.97 -31.81
CA LEU A 501 14.41 -6.25 -31.18
C LEU A 501 15.75 -7.03 -31.22
N GLN A 502 15.76 -8.28 -31.69
CA GLN A 502 16.91 -9.19 -31.69
C GLN A 502 17.49 -9.44 -30.27
N ILE A 503 16.60 -9.59 -29.28
CA ILE A 503 16.95 -9.84 -27.87
C ILE A 503 16.22 -11.07 -27.39
#